data_AF-A0A6G2S2J3-F1
#
_entry.id   AF-A0A6G2S2J3-F1
#
_cell.length_a   1.000
_cell.length_b   1.000
_cell.length_c   1.000
_cell.angle_alpha   90.00
_cell.angle_beta   90.00
_cell.angle_gamma   90.00
#
_symmetry.space_group_name_H-M   'P 1'
#
loop_
_entity.id
_entity.type
_entity.pdbx_description
1 polymer ?
#
loop_
_entity_poly.entity_id
_entity_poly.type
_entity_poly.pdbx_seq_one_letter_code
_entity_poly.pdbx_strand_id
1 'polypeptide(L)'
;MNLRAFPRAAASALSVTSLAGAALACTAGTAVAAADGGCTGPTSKQACVKVIGEGDHAGDILFEARGDLPDAGRNCRMRLVSVDDFTGWRFHGELRRCDQPLNQEFNLPNPTVGHQYRAELQILPNGKNFTNAEFVTSPTLTYRELSRK
;
A
#
# COMPACT_ATOMS: atom_id res chain seq x y z
N MET A 1 -5.28 -68.80 -12.52
CA MET A 1 -5.42 -67.78 -13.59
C MET A 1 -5.33 -66.41 -12.94
N ASN A 2 -4.31 -65.64 -13.29
CA ASN A 2 -4.20 -64.22 -12.95
C ASN A 2 -5.25 -63.42 -13.73
N LEU A 3 -5.93 -62.48 -13.08
CA LEU A 3 -6.36 -61.21 -13.71
C LEU A 3 -6.72 -60.20 -12.60
N ARG A 4 -5.92 -59.14 -12.55
CA ARG A 4 -6.05 -57.94 -11.69
C ARG A 4 -7.15 -57.02 -12.25
N ALA A 5 -7.85 -56.29 -11.39
CA ALA A 5 -8.34 -54.94 -11.72
C ALA A 5 -8.59 -54.12 -10.43
N PHE A 6 -7.88 -52.99 -10.35
CA PHE A 6 -7.87 -52.00 -9.26
C PHE A 6 -9.10 -51.05 -9.31
N PRO A 7 -9.40 -50.33 -8.21
CA PRO A 7 -10.64 -49.58 -8.05
C PRO A 7 -10.66 -48.26 -8.84
N ARG A 8 -11.85 -47.88 -9.34
CA ARG A 8 -12.12 -46.52 -9.85
C ARG A 8 -12.22 -45.55 -8.67
N ALA A 9 -11.10 -44.93 -8.31
CA ALA A 9 -11.12 -43.71 -7.51
C ALA A 9 -11.40 -42.53 -8.46
N ALA A 10 -12.61 -41.99 -8.40
CA ALA A 10 -12.92 -40.70 -9.02
C ALA A 10 -12.19 -39.63 -8.21
N ALA A 11 -11.02 -39.21 -8.69
CA ALA A 11 -10.34 -38.04 -8.15
C ALA A 11 -11.12 -36.80 -8.58
N SER A 12 -11.90 -36.24 -7.66
CA SER A 12 -12.43 -34.89 -7.78
C SER A 12 -11.22 -33.95 -7.88
N ALA A 13 -10.91 -33.50 -9.09
CA ALA A 13 -9.96 -32.43 -9.32
C ALA A 13 -10.55 -31.16 -8.70
N LEU A 14 -10.17 -30.88 -7.45
CA LEU A 14 -10.26 -29.54 -6.87
C LEU A 14 -9.35 -28.67 -7.73
N SER A 15 -9.93 -28.02 -8.72
CA SER A 15 -9.32 -26.88 -9.38
C SER A 15 -9.07 -25.85 -8.29
N VAL A 16 -7.83 -25.80 -7.81
CA VAL A 16 -7.27 -24.66 -7.08
C VAL A 16 -7.37 -23.49 -8.05
N THR A 17 -8.44 -22.72 -7.95
CA THR A 17 -8.46 -21.35 -8.42
C THR A 17 -7.36 -20.65 -7.64
N SER A 18 -6.19 -20.53 -8.25
CA SER A 18 -5.16 -19.63 -7.79
C SER A 18 -5.81 -18.25 -7.79
N LEU A 19 -6.20 -17.75 -6.61
CA LEU A 19 -6.46 -16.33 -6.46
C LEU A 19 -5.22 -15.63 -7.03
N ALA A 20 -5.42 -14.83 -8.07
CA ALA A 20 -4.39 -13.95 -8.57
C ALA A 20 -3.91 -13.14 -7.37
N GLY A 21 -2.69 -13.43 -6.91
CA GLY A 21 -2.14 -12.82 -5.73
C GLY A 21 -2.21 -11.31 -5.91
N ALA A 22 -3.05 -10.65 -5.11
CA ALA A 22 -3.04 -9.20 -5.01
C ALA A 22 -1.59 -8.83 -4.67
N ALA A 23 -0.88 -8.26 -5.64
CA ALA A 23 0.51 -7.87 -5.44
C ALA A 23 0.50 -6.72 -4.43
N LEU A 24 0.64 -7.07 -3.15
CA LEU A 24 0.84 -6.12 -2.07
C LEU A 24 2.29 -5.66 -2.15
N ALA A 25 2.50 -4.43 -2.59
CA ALA A 25 3.81 -3.80 -2.64
C ALA A 25 3.90 -2.82 -1.46
N CYS A 26 4.69 -3.17 -0.44
CA CYS A 26 4.89 -2.35 0.74
C CYS A 26 6.36 -1.97 0.92
N THR A 27 6.60 -0.75 1.37
CA THR A 27 7.91 -0.30 1.87
C THR A 27 7.77 0.06 3.34
N ALA A 28 8.68 -0.44 4.17
CA ALA A 28 8.85 0.03 5.54
C ALA A 28 9.86 1.19 5.56
N GLY A 29 9.56 2.26 6.28
CA GLY A 29 10.48 3.37 6.50
C GLY A 29 11.46 3.07 7.63
N THR A 30 12.65 3.66 7.57
CA THR A 30 13.64 3.57 8.66
C THR A 30 13.38 4.64 9.72
N ALA A 31 13.77 4.34 10.96
CA ALA A 31 13.76 5.33 12.03
C ALA A 31 14.87 6.36 11.77
N VAL A 32 14.48 7.62 11.55
CA VAL A 32 15.42 8.73 11.41
C VAL A 32 14.94 9.82 12.36
N ALA A 33 15.85 10.28 13.23
CA ALA A 33 15.62 11.47 14.03
C ALA A 33 15.78 12.69 13.12
N ALA A 34 14.67 13.37 12.78
CA ALA A 34 14.75 14.64 12.08
C ALA A 34 15.34 15.70 13.04
N ALA A 35 16.58 16.12 12.79
CA ALA A 35 17.36 17.00 13.66
C ALA A 35 16.69 18.36 13.96
N ASP A 36 15.74 18.83 13.14
CA ASP A 36 15.20 20.21 13.20
C ASP A 36 13.66 20.34 13.19
N GLY A 37 12.90 19.36 13.66
CA GLY A 37 11.43 19.55 13.73
C GLY A 37 10.63 18.54 14.52
N GLY A 38 11.29 17.83 15.44
CA GLY A 38 10.62 17.01 16.45
C GLY A 38 9.98 15.74 15.92
N CYS A 39 10.25 15.27 14.71
CA CYS A 39 9.75 13.97 14.23
C CYS A 39 10.60 12.79 14.76
N THR A 40 10.88 12.75 16.07
CA THR A 40 11.75 11.76 16.73
C THR A 40 10.94 10.61 17.34
N GLY A 41 11.59 9.45 17.57
CA GLY A 41 11.02 8.30 18.30
C GLY A 41 11.25 6.95 17.61
N PRO A 42 10.95 5.82 18.27
CA PRO A 42 10.82 4.53 17.60
C PRO A 42 9.66 4.63 16.62
N THR A 43 9.91 4.33 15.35
CA THR A 43 8.94 4.59 14.29
C THR A 43 8.54 3.32 13.56
N SER A 44 7.25 3.01 13.54
CA SER A 44 6.71 2.21 12.45
C SER A 44 6.24 3.17 11.36
N LYS A 45 6.71 2.96 10.13
CA LYS A 45 6.33 3.76 8.96
C LYS A 45 6.14 2.81 7.80
N GLN A 46 5.05 2.95 7.07
CA GLN A 46 4.77 2.09 5.94
C GLN A 46 3.97 2.85 4.89
N ALA A 47 4.28 2.58 3.63
CA ALA A 47 3.42 2.91 2.50
C ALA A 47 3.23 1.65 1.66
N CYS A 48 1.98 1.38 1.27
CA CYS A 48 1.63 0.23 0.45
C CYS A 48 0.71 0.64 -0.70
N VAL A 49 0.83 -0.10 -1.80
CA VAL A 49 -0.11 -0.04 -2.91
C VAL A 49 -0.48 -1.47 -3.32
N LYS A 50 -1.76 -1.71 -3.63
CA LYS A 50 -2.24 -3.02 -4.11
C LYS A 50 -3.46 -2.89 -5.01
N VAL A 51 -3.67 -3.89 -5.85
CA VAL A 51 -4.98 -4.11 -6.50
C VAL A 51 -5.88 -4.86 -5.52
N ILE A 52 -7.12 -4.41 -5.34
CA ILE A 52 -8.12 -5.11 -4.53
C ILE A 52 -8.58 -6.35 -5.31
N GLY A 53 -8.44 -7.53 -4.71
CA GLY A 53 -8.70 -8.80 -5.39
C GLY A 53 -10.17 -9.24 -5.42
N GLU A 54 -10.95 -8.89 -4.39
CA GLU A 54 -12.31 -9.41 -4.18
C GLU A 54 -13.22 -8.36 -3.50
N GLY A 55 -14.53 -8.60 -3.57
CA GLY A 55 -15.56 -7.72 -2.99
C GLY A 55 -16.05 -6.61 -3.92
N ASP A 56 -16.82 -5.66 -3.38
CA ASP A 56 -17.46 -4.58 -4.15
C ASP A 56 -16.46 -3.59 -4.79
N HIS A 57 -15.19 -3.67 -4.39
CA HIS A 57 -14.09 -2.86 -4.88
C HIS A 57 -13.05 -3.66 -5.67
N ALA A 58 -13.38 -4.89 -6.09
CA ALA A 58 -12.47 -5.72 -6.86
C ALA A 58 -12.01 -5.01 -8.14
N GLY A 59 -10.70 -4.96 -8.35
CA GLY A 59 -10.06 -4.27 -9.47
C GLY A 59 -9.63 -2.83 -9.18
N ASP A 60 -10.08 -2.23 -8.08
CA ASP A 60 -9.63 -0.89 -7.68
C ASP A 60 -8.19 -0.92 -7.14
N ILE A 61 -7.54 0.25 -7.07
CA ILE A 61 -6.23 0.39 -6.41
C ILE A 61 -6.42 0.91 -4.99
N LEU A 62 -5.94 0.15 -4.00
CA LEU A 62 -5.81 0.61 -2.64
C LEU A 62 -4.42 1.19 -2.40
N PHE A 63 -4.39 2.44 -1.92
CA PHE A 63 -3.22 3.10 -1.38
C PHE A 63 -3.34 3.12 0.14
N GLU A 64 -2.28 2.74 0.85
CA GLU A 64 -2.27 2.69 2.31
C GLU A 64 -1.02 3.41 2.83
N ALA A 65 -1.17 4.19 3.90
CA ALA A 65 -0.05 4.71 4.67
C ALA A 65 -0.29 4.51 6.16
N ARG A 66 0.74 3.98 6.84
CA ARG A 66 0.73 3.77 8.30
C ARG A 66 1.92 4.45 8.93
N GLY A 67 1.70 5.04 10.09
CA GLY A 67 2.74 5.71 10.86
C GLY A 67 2.43 5.65 12.35
N ASP A 68 3.41 5.27 13.15
CA ASP A 68 3.35 5.38 14.61
C ASP A 68 4.64 6.04 15.10
N LEU A 69 4.51 7.28 15.59
CA LEU A 69 5.60 8.13 16.07
C LEU A 69 5.19 8.80 17.39
N PRO A 70 4.98 8.05 18.47
CA PRO A 70 4.36 8.54 19.71
C PRO A 70 5.16 9.67 20.38
N ASP A 71 6.48 9.70 20.18
CA ASP A 71 7.39 10.70 20.75
C ASP A 71 7.61 11.92 19.83
N ALA A 72 6.82 12.04 18.75
CA ALA A 72 6.94 13.17 17.85
C ALA A 72 6.41 14.47 18.49
N GLY A 73 7.08 15.59 18.24
CA GLY A 73 6.62 16.92 18.59
C GLY A 73 5.31 17.29 17.89
N ARG A 74 4.50 18.13 18.55
CA ARG A 74 3.15 18.52 18.10
C ARG A 74 3.06 19.18 16.72
N ASN A 75 4.19 19.69 16.23
CA ASN A 75 4.30 20.34 14.92
C ASN A 75 4.70 19.36 13.80
N CYS A 76 5.13 18.15 14.14
CA CYS A 76 5.38 17.10 13.17
C CYS A 76 4.06 16.58 12.63
N ARG A 77 3.94 16.51 11.30
CA ARG A 77 2.72 16.07 10.62
C ARG A 77 3.00 14.99 9.60
N MET A 78 2.03 14.12 9.37
CA MET A 78 2.10 13.08 8.35
C MET A 78 0.80 12.91 7.58
N ARG A 79 0.90 12.42 6.34
CA ARG A 79 -0.23 12.11 5.46
C ARG A 79 0.10 11.04 4.44
N LEU A 80 -0.93 10.34 3.96
CA LEU A 80 -0.89 9.59 2.70
C LEU A 80 -0.89 10.55 1.51
N VAL A 81 -0.08 10.23 0.50
CA VAL A 81 -0.18 10.76 -0.85
C VAL A 81 -0.26 9.60 -1.83
N SER A 82 -1.34 9.55 -2.59
CA SER A 82 -1.54 8.58 -3.67
C SER A 82 -1.09 9.21 -4.97
N VAL A 83 -0.30 8.48 -5.76
CA VAL A 83 0.32 9.01 -6.99
C VAL A 83 0.04 8.09 -8.15
N ASP A 84 -0.33 8.69 -9.29
CA ASP A 84 -0.23 8.08 -10.62
C ASP A 84 0.98 8.69 -11.33
N ASP A 85 2.03 7.90 -11.49
CA ASP A 85 3.29 8.31 -12.09
C ASP A 85 3.20 8.56 -13.58
N PHE A 86 2.18 8.01 -14.26
CA PHE A 86 1.99 8.20 -15.69
C PHE A 86 1.45 9.61 -15.98
N THR A 87 0.46 10.06 -15.20
CA THR A 87 -0.19 11.36 -15.39
C THR A 87 0.39 12.47 -14.51
N GLY A 88 1.15 12.11 -13.48
CA GLY A 88 1.57 13.02 -12.42
C GLY A 88 0.44 13.40 -11.46
N TRP A 89 -0.72 12.74 -11.54
CA TRP A 89 -1.83 12.98 -10.62
C TRP A 89 -1.45 12.62 -9.19
N ARG A 90 -1.91 13.44 -8.24
CA ARG A 90 -1.68 13.25 -6.81
C ARG A 90 -2.96 13.51 -6.03
N PHE A 91 -3.31 12.57 -5.16
CA PHE A 91 -4.29 12.80 -4.10
C PHE A 91 -3.59 12.94 -2.76
N HIS A 92 -3.97 13.96 -2.00
CA HIS A 92 -3.42 14.23 -0.68
C HIS A 92 -4.45 13.89 0.39
N GLY A 93 -4.14 12.92 1.24
CA GLY A 93 -4.91 12.63 2.44
C GLY A 93 -4.84 13.76 3.47
N GLU A 94 -5.65 13.62 4.53
CA GLU A 94 -5.66 14.57 5.64
C GLU A 94 -4.28 14.65 6.30
N LEU A 95 -3.84 15.86 6.62
CA LEU A 95 -2.59 16.07 7.34
C LEU A 95 -2.79 15.89 8.85
N ARG A 96 -2.27 14.79 9.41
CA ARG A 96 -2.42 14.39 10.82
C ARG A 96 -1.17 14.71 11.63
N ARG A 97 -1.30 14.75 12.96
CA ARG A 97 -0.14 14.86 13.86
C ARG A 97 0.59 13.52 13.94
N CYS A 98 1.91 13.57 14.06
CA CYS A 98 2.72 12.35 14.14
C CYS A 98 2.65 11.65 15.50
N ASP A 99 2.33 12.38 16.58
CA ASP A 99 2.13 11.82 17.93
C ASP A 99 0.80 11.07 18.09
N GLN A 100 0.10 10.84 16.97
CA GLN A 100 -1.08 10.00 16.89
C GLN A 100 -0.85 8.96 15.79
N PRO A 101 -1.26 7.70 16.00
CA PRO A 101 -1.19 6.70 14.94
C PRO A 101 -1.93 7.17 13.68
N LEU A 102 -1.27 7.01 12.54
CA LEU A 102 -1.84 7.19 11.22
C LEU A 102 -2.17 5.82 10.64
N ASN A 103 -3.42 5.65 10.22
CA ASN A 103 -3.84 4.58 9.33
C ASN A 103 -4.76 5.21 8.29
N GLN A 104 -4.19 5.60 7.15
CA GLN A 104 -4.92 6.23 6.05
C GLN A 104 -4.96 5.31 4.85
N GLU A 105 -6.12 5.26 4.22
CA GLU A 105 -6.35 4.48 3.03
C GLU A 105 -7.10 5.34 2.00
N PHE A 106 -6.79 5.12 0.73
CA PHE A 106 -7.54 5.71 -0.38
C PHE A 106 -7.78 4.63 -1.42
N ASN A 107 -9.05 4.45 -1.80
CA ASN A 107 -9.43 3.54 -2.87
C ASN A 107 -9.63 4.34 -4.17
N LEU A 108 -8.86 4.03 -5.20
CA LEU A 108 -9.00 4.61 -6.53
C LEU A 108 -9.84 3.68 -7.41
N PRO A 109 -11.11 4.05 -7.70
CA PRO A 109 -11.93 3.27 -8.60
C PRO A 109 -11.50 3.45 -10.06
N ASN A 110 -11.73 2.42 -10.87
CA ASN A 110 -11.48 2.42 -12.31
C ASN A 110 -10.04 2.84 -12.71
N PRO A 111 -9.00 2.17 -12.19
CA PRO A 111 -7.63 2.46 -12.60
C PRO A 111 -7.41 2.21 -14.09
N THR A 112 -6.50 2.98 -14.69
CA THR A 112 -6.22 2.93 -16.12
C THR A 112 -5.14 1.89 -16.41
N VAL A 113 -5.42 1.00 -17.36
CA VAL A 113 -4.48 -0.06 -17.75
C VAL A 113 -3.18 0.55 -18.26
N GLY A 114 -2.05 0.02 -17.79
CA GLY A 114 -0.71 0.50 -18.13
C GLY A 114 -0.22 1.65 -17.25
N HIS A 115 -1.08 2.28 -16.43
CA HIS A 115 -0.64 3.31 -15.49
C HIS A 115 0.14 2.71 -14.32
N GLN A 116 0.92 3.57 -13.69
CA GLN A 116 1.84 3.23 -12.63
C GLN A 116 1.43 3.97 -11.35
N TYR A 117 1.10 3.21 -10.32
CA TYR A 117 0.57 3.74 -9.07
C TYR A 117 1.56 3.51 -7.93
N ARG A 118 1.69 4.49 -7.04
CA ARG A 118 2.46 4.35 -5.79
C ARG A 118 1.82 5.12 -4.65
N ALA A 119 2.03 4.64 -3.44
CA ALA A 119 1.69 5.35 -2.22
C ALA A 119 2.95 5.98 -1.62
N GLU A 120 2.79 7.15 -1.02
CA GLU A 120 3.85 7.88 -0.35
C GLU A 120 3.33 8.34 1.02
N LEU A 121 3.97 7.92 2.10
CA LEU A 121 3.80 8.53 3.41
C LEU A 121 4.74 9.72 3.48
N GLN A 122 4.17 10.93 3.53
CA GLN A 122 4.92 12.16 3.75
C GLN A 122 4.97 12.47 5.23
N ILE A 123 6.16 12.68 5.78
CA ILE A 123 6.38 13.13 7.14
C ILE A 123 7.05 14.50 7.07
N LEU A 124 6.38 15.51 7.62
CA LEU A 124 6.72 16.92 7.48
C LEU A 124 7.12 17.47 8.86
N PRO A 125 8.42 17.67 9.12
CA PRO A 125 8.86 18.43 10.27
C PRO A 125 8.32 19.85 10.18
N ASN A 126 7.64 20.31 11.23
CA ASN A 126 6.94 21.60 11.28
C ASN A 126 5.70 21.74 10.37
N GLY A 127 5.18 20.64 9.81
CA GLY A 127 3.85 20.55 9.21
C GLY A 127 3.58 21.35 7.94
N LYS A 128 4.56 22.13 7.46
CA LYS A 128 4.44 22.98 6.27
C LYS A 128 5.70 23.02 5.39
N ASN A 129 6.85 22.57 5.90
CA ASN A 129 8.12 22.72 5.19
C ASN A 129 8.57 21.39 4.58
N PHE A 130 8.82 21.38 3.27
CA PHE A 130 9.34 20.22 2.55
C PHE A 130 10.87 20.09 2.61
N THR A 131 11.57 21.15 3.01
CA THR A 131 13.05 21.18 3.03
C THR A 131 13.67 20.04 3.86
N ASN A 132 12.96 19.56 4.89
CA ASN A 132 13.40 18.45 5.75
C ASN A 132 12.37 17.30 5.78
N ALA A 133 11.48 17.21 4.78
CA ALA A 133 10.47 16.16 4.75
C ALA A 133 11.10 14.78 4.54
N GLU A 134 10.57 13.79 5.25
CA GLU A 134 10.86 12.38 5.01
C GLU A 134 9.73 11.77 4.18
N PHE A 135 10.11 10.89 3.26
CA PHE A 135 9.20 10.21 2.36
C PHE A 135 9.41 8.71 2.45
N VAL A 136 8.35 7.96 2.78
CA VAL A 136 8.35 6.50 2.68
C VAL A 136 7.47 6.14 1.50
N THR A 137 8.09 5.63 0.45
CA THR A 137 7.42 5.39 -0.84
C THR A 137 7.29 3.90 -1.08
N SER A 138 6.08 3.42 -1.41
CA SER A 138 5.86 2.04 -1.83
C SER A 138 6.61 1.74 -3.13
N PRO A 139 6.85 0.47 -3.48
CA PRO A 139 7.19 0.12 -4.85
C PRO A 139 6.06 0.56 -5.80
N THR A 140 6.41 0.81 -7.06
CA THR A 140 5.44 1.16 -8.10
C THR A 140 4.67 -0.08 -8.54
N LEU A 141 3.35 0.02 -8.56
CA LEU A 141 2.43 -0.97 -9.09
C LEU A 141 1.99 -0.56 -10.49
N THR A 142 2.35 -1.36 -11.49
CA THR A 142 1.80 -1.19 -12.85
C THR A 142 0.47 -1.88 -12.92
N TYR A 143 -0.61 -1.14 -13.15
CA TYR A 143 -1.93 -1.73 -13.29
C TYR A 143 -2.06 -2.44 -14.63
N ARG A 144 -2.58 -3.66 -14.58
CA ARG A 144 -2.86 -4.50 -15.74
C ARG A 144 -4.30 -4.97 -15.62
N GLU A 145 -4.96 -5.12 -16.76
CA GLU A 145 -6.32 -5.64 -16.79
C GLU A 145 -6.35 -7.02 -16.13
N LEU A 146 -7.20 -7.18 -15.11
CA LEU A 146 -7.48 -8.49 -14.53
C LEU A 146 -8.23 -9.26 -15.62
N SER A 147 -7.58 -10.26 -16.22
CA SER A 147 -8.17 -11.08 -17.27
C SER A 147 -9.39 -11.80 -16.67
N ARG A 148 -10.59 -11.28 -16.94
CA ARG A 148 -11.85 -11.93 -16.59
C ARG A 148 -11.98 -13.16 -17.48
N LYS A 149 -11.81 -14.34 -16.90
CA LYS A 149 -12.18 -15.61 -17.52
C LYS A 149 -13.61 -15.97 -17.15
#